data_AF-A0A2V9U5E0-F1
#
_entry.id   AF-A0A2V9U5E0-F1
#
_cell.length_a   1.000
_cell.length_b   1.000
_cell.length_c   1.000
_cell.angle_alpha   90.00
_cell.angle_beta   90.00
_cell.angle_gamma   90.00
#
_symmetry.space_group_name_H-M   'P 1'
#
loop_
_entity.id
_entity.type
_entity.pdbx_description
1 polymer ?
#
loop_
_entity_poly.entity_id
_entity_poly.type
_entity_poly.pdbx_seq_one_letter_code
_entity_poly.pdbx_strand_id
1 'polypeptide(L)'
;MTAADHRKRILQIGNWPPPVCSWTMSLVGLRRELEARGWDCQVMNLNENRKVRSPEYIDDGWDYLKKVTGLVARGYAVHVRVNGETRKGYVLALTALGLARLFGRPALLTYGGGHQQSFFPAPRKSFRFWAFWFLFRVPHKIYCNSNKVKQALLTTGIRPELVLPIPHF
;
A
#
# COMPACT_ATOMS: atom_id res chain seq x y z
N MET A 1 -35.88 0.63 0.04
CA MET A 1 -34.59 1.21 -0.39
C MET A 1 -33.75 1.40 0.86
N THR A 2 -32.78 0.52 1.10
CA THR A 2 -31.92 0.55 2.30
C THR A 2 -30.96 1.74 2.20
N ALA A 3 -30.82 2.49 3.29
CA ALA A 3 -29.85 3.57 3.41
C ALA A 3 -28.47 3.04 3.00
N ALA A 4 -28.01 3.41 1.81
CA ALA A 4 -26.68 3.07 1.36
C ALA A 4 -25.70 3.73 2.33
N ASP A 5 -25.04 2.88 3.12
CA ASP A 5 -24.01 3.24 4.06
C ASP A 5 -22.96 4.15 3.39
N HIS A 6 -23.11 5.47 3.55
CA HIS A 6 -22.20 6.51 3.03
C HIS A 6 -20.83 6.49 3.73
N ARG A 7 -20.58 5.49 4.58
CA ARG A 7 -19.31 5.29 5.26
C ARG A 7 -18.20 5.07 4.25
N LYS A 8 -17.18 5.92 4.32
CA LYS A 8 -15.96 5.78 3.51
C LYS A 8 -15.24 4.50 3.91
N ARG A 9 -14.81 3.72 2.93
CA ARG A 9 -14.20 2.40 3.13
C ARG A 9 -12.80 2.35 2.55
N ILE A 10 -11.86 1.83 3.33
CA ILE A 10 -10.46 1.72 2.92
C ILE A 10 -9.84 0.41 3.41
N LEU A 11 -9.18 -0.29 2.50
CA LEU A 11 -8.36 -1.45 2.78
C LEU A 11 -6.90 -1.01 2.84
N GLN A 12 -6.32 -1.03 4.03
CA GLN A 12 -4.89 -0.84 4.21
C GLN A 12 -4.16 -2.18 4.10
N ILE A 13 -3.19 -2.28 3.20
CA ILE A 13 -2.38 -3.48 3.00
C ILE A 13 -0.95 -3.16 3.42
N GLY A 14 -0.43 -3.86 4.41
CA GLY A 14 0.91 -3.60 4.93
C GLY A 14 1.24 -4.52 6.08
N ASN A 15 2.34 -4.25 6.77
CA ASN A 15 2.77 -5.08 7.88
C ASN A 15 2.15 -4.62 9.21
N TRP A 16 1.49 -5.52 9.92
CA TRP A 16 0.95 -5.30 11.27
C TRP A 16 1.97 -5.71 12.34
N PRO A 17 2.04 -5.01 13.50
CA PRO A 17 2.90 -5.42 14.61
C PRO A 17 2.57 -6.81 15.16
N PRO A 18 3.54 -7.55 15.73
CA PRO A 18 4.99 -7.28 15.79
C PRO A 18 5.76 -7.54 14.46
N PRO A 19 6.92 -6.90 14.21
CA PRO A 19 7.66 -6.05 15.15
C PRO A 19 7.03 -4.67 15.33
N VAL A 20 7.22 -4.08 16.51
CA VAL A 20 6.81 -2.71 16.82
C VAL A 20 7.91 -1.76 16.36
N CYS A 21 7.71 -1.11 15.21
CA CYS A 21 8.68 -0.19 14.63
C CYS A 21 7.96 0.92 13.85
N SER A 22 8.70 1.91 13.35
CA SER A 22 8.13 3.11 12.74
C SER A 22 7.11 2.82 11.62
N TRP A 23 7.41 1.87 10.73
CA TRP A 23 6.53 1.54 9.60
C TRP A 23 5.29 0.74 10.01
N THR A 24 5.38 -0.20 10.97
CA THR A 24 4.19 -0.91 11.48
C THR A 24 3.30 0.00 12.33
N MET A 25 3.90 0.85 13.17
CA MET A 25 3.14 1.78 14.01
C MET A 25 2.48 2.90 13.20
N SER A 26 3.07 3.31 12.07
CA SER A 26 2.41 4.25 11.16
C SER A 26 1.10 3.69 10.57
N LEU A 27 1.01 2.37 10.35
CA LEU A 27 -0.19 1.69 9.87
C LEU A 27 -1.27 1.67 10.96
N VAL A 28 -0.88 1.33 12.20
CA VAL A 28 -1.78 1.35 13.36
C VAL A 28 -2.32 2.75 13.62
N GLY A 29 -1.45 3.77 13.61
CA GLY A 29 -1.83 5.16 13.81
C GLY A 29 -2.82 5.62 12.73
N LEU A 30 -2.52 5.37 11.46
CA LEU A 30 -3.42 5.73 10.35
C LEU A 30 -4.77 5.03 10.46
N ARG A 31 -4.78 3.74 10.81
CA ARG A 31 -6.03 3.00 11.05
C ARG A 31 -6.87 3.67 12.14
N ARG A 32 -6.29 3.93 13.30
CA ARG A 32 -7.00 4.57 14.43
C ARG A 32 -7.58 5.92 14.04
N GLU A 33 -6.82 6.74 13.33
CA GLU A 33 -7.27 8.04 12.83
C GLU A 33 -8.43 7.93 11.83
N LEU A 34 -8.40 6.94 10.93
CA LEU A 34 -9.47 6.70 9.98
C LEU A 34 -10.74 6.22 10.68
N GLU A 35 -10.62 5.26 11.59
CA GLU A 35 -11.74 4.72 12.37
C GLU A 35 -12.36 5.81 13.27
N ALA A 36 -11.54 6.66 13.91
CA ALA A 36 -12.01 7.80 14.70
C ALA A 36 -12.81 8.81 13.86
N ARG A 37 -12.52 8.92 12.56
CA ARG A 37 -13.28 9.74 11.59
C ARG A 37 -14.47 8.99 10.99
N GLY A 38 -14.83 7.84 11.55
CA GLY A 38 -15.96 7.03 11.12
C GLY A 38 -15.71 6.19 9.87
N TRP A 39 -14.49 6.04 9.37
CA TRP A 39 -14.23 5.19 8.20
C TRP A 39 -14.33 3.71 8.58
N ASP A 40 -14.70 2.88 7.62
CA ASP A 40 -14.49 1.43 7.71
C ASP A 40 -13.09 1.12 7.19
N CYS A 41 -12.18 0.86 8.12
CA CYS A 41 -10.78 0.63 7.83
C CYS A 41 -10.41 -0.83 8.08
N GLN A 42 -10.35 -1.61 7.01
CA GLN A 42 -9.88 -2.99 7.07
C GLN A 42 -8.36 -3.03 6.88
N VAL A 43 -7.67 -3.90 7.61
CA VAL A 43 -6.22 -4.09 7.47
C VAL A 43 -5.93 -5.49 6.98
N MET A 44 -5.08 -5.61 5.97
CA MET A 44 -4.53 -6.88 5.51
C MET A 44 -3.05 -6.96 5.87
N ASN A 45 -2.70 -7.91 6.73
CA ASN A 45 -1.36 -8.07 7.28
C ASN A 45 -0.45 -8.90 6.36
N LEU A 46 0.63 -8.29 5.86
CA LEU A 46 1.63 -8.94 5.01
C LEU A 46 2.81 -9.58 5.77
N ASN A 47 2.88 -9.32 7.08
CA ASN A 47 4.01 -9.69 7.91
C ASN A 47 3.95 -11.17 8.34
N GLU A 48 5.07 -11.75 8.78
CA GLU A 48 5.15 -13.19 9.10
C GLU A 48 4.28 -13.59 10.29
N ASN A 49 4.07 -12.66 11.23
CA ASN A 49 3.18 -12.82 12.38
C ASN A 49 1.71 -13.05 11.99
N ARG A 50 1.31 -12.81 10.72
CA ARG A 50 -0.05 -13.07 10.23
C ARG A 50 -0.52 -14.52 10.37
N LYS A 51 0.42 -15.46 10.60
CA LYS A 51 0.10 -16.86 10.90
C LYS A 51 -0.71 -16.99 12.20
N VAL A 52 -0.61 -16.02 13.09
CA VAL A 52 -1.48 -15.88 14.26
C VAL A 52 -2.75 -15.16 13.82
N ARG A 53 -3.92 -15.78 14.00
CA ARG A 53 -5.19 -15.13 13.65
C ARG A 53 -5.50 -14.03 14.66
N SER A 54 -5.94 -12.87 14.19
CA SER A 54 -6.40 -11.75 15.02
C SER A 54 -7.62 -11.09 14.39
N PRO A 55 -8.61 -10.64 15.18
CA PRO A 55 -9.69 -9.80 14.65
C PRO A 55 -9.20 -8.43 14.14
N GLU A 56 -7.98 -8.04 14.47
CA GLU A 56 -7.40 -6.77 14.02
C GLU A 56 -7.00 -6.79 12.55
N TYR A 57 -6.81 -7.94 11.92
CA TYR A 57 -6.39 -7.97 10.52
C TYR A 57 -6.87 -9.19 9.77
N ILE A 58 -6.98 -9.00 8.47
CA ILE A 58 -7.13 -10.06 7.49
C ILE A 58 -5.73 -10.61 7.20
N ASP A 59 -5.57 -11.93 7.29
CA ASP A 59 -4.34 -12.62 6.97
C ASP A 59 -4.05 -12.62 5.46
N ASP A 60 -2.81 -12.32 5.06
CA ASP A 60 -2.32 -12.64 3.71
C ASP A 60 -2.10 -14.16 3.59
N GLY A 61 -2.64 -14.74 2.52
CA GLY A 61 -2.59 -16.18 2.24
C GLY A 61 -2.77 -16.45 0.75
N TRP A 62 -2.95 -17.73 0.38
CA TRP A 62 -3.18 -18.13 -1.01
C TRP A 62 -4.45 -17.52 -1.62
N ASP A 63 -5.40 -17.14 -0.77
CA ASP A 63 -6.65 -16.48 -1.15
C ASP A 63 -6.55 -14.94 -1.18
N TYR A 64 -5.34 -14.37 -1.10
CA TYR A 64 -5.09 -12.93 -1.16
C TYR A 64 -5.87 -12.24 -2.29
N LEU A 65 -5.79 -12.79 -3.51
CA LEU A 65 -6.46 -12.21 -4.67
C LEU A 65 -7.98 -12.17 -4.48
N LYS A 66 -8.57 -13.24 -3.94
CA LYS A 66 -10.01 -13.34 -3.68
C LYS A 66 -10.45 -12.34 -2.62
N LYS A 67 -9.70 -12.23 -1.51
CA LYS A 67 -9.96 -11.28 -0.41
C LYS A 67 -9.90 -9.84 -0.90
N VAL A 68 -8.84 -9.46 -1.60
CA VAL A 68 -8.69 -8.10 -2.14
C VAL A 68 -9.79 -7.80 -3.15
N THR A 69 -10.06 -8.70 -4.09
CA THR A 69 -11.12 -8.51 -5.09
C THR A 69 -12.49 -8.33 -4.43
N GLY A 70 -12.83 -9.15 -3.43
CA GLY A 70 -14.09 -9.04 -2.70
C GLY A 70 -14.26 -7.71 -1.98
N LEU A 71 -13.21 -7.21 -1.33
CA LEU A 71 -13.25 -5.90 -0.66
C LEU A 71 -13.31 -4.76 -1.68
N VAL A 72 -12.53 -4.80 -2.73
CA VAL A 72 -12.56 -3.77 -3.78
C VAL A 72 -13.95 -3.72 -4.46
N ALA A 73 -14.55 -4.88 -4.75
CA ALA A 73 -15.91 -4.97 -5.29
C ALA A 73 -16.96 -4.36 -4.35
N ARG A 74 -16.77 -4.51 -3.02
CA ARG A 74 -17.60 -3.90 -1.97
C ARG A 74 -17.38 -2.39 -1.76
N GLY A 75 -16.50 -1.77 -2.55
CA GLY A 75 -16.32 -0.31 -2.53
C GLY A 75 -15.10 0.21 -1.77
N TYR A 76 -14.21 -0.67 -1.32
CA TYR A 76 -13.02 -0.23 -0.58
C TYR A 76 -12.01 0.43 -1.51
N ALA A 77 -11.56 1.63 -1.14
CA ALA A 77 -10.30 2.17 -1.64
C ALA A 77 -9.15 1.28 -1.16
N VAL A 78 -8.06 1.18 -1.93
CA VAL A 78 -6.89 0.39 -1.54
C VAL A 78 -5.74 1.31 -1.25
N HIS A 79 -5.13 1.14 -0.07
CA HIS A 79 -3.90 1.80 0.31
C HIS A 79 -2.84 0.77 0.66
N VAL A 80 -1.91 0.56 -0.26
CA VAL A 80 -0.81 -0.40 -0.07
C VAL A 80 0.41 0.30 0.49
N ARG A 81 1.05 -0.29 1.50
CA ARG A 81 2.35 0.10 2.03
C ARG A 81 3.37 -0.97 1.71
N VAL A 82 4.36 -0.61 0.89
CA VAL A 82 5.47 -1.51 0.52
C VAL A 82 6.79 -0.76 0.48
N ASN A 83 7.86 -1.54 0.31
CA ASN A 83 9.21 -1.07 0.14
C ASN A 83 9.85 -1.83 -1.05
N GLY A 84 11.08 -1.47 -1.41
CA GLY A 84 11.85 -2.09 -2.48
C GLY A 84 12.69 -3.29 -2.06
N GLU A 85 12.34 -4.00 -0.99
CA GLU A 85 13.19 -5.10 -0.48
C GLU A 85 12.85 -6.48 -1.02
N THR A 86 11.62 -6.70 -1.50
CA THR A 86 11.19 -8.06 -1.90
C THR A 86 10.38 -8.09 -3.20
N ARG A 87 10.55 -9.18 -3.96
CA ARG A 87 9.70 -9.48 -5.14
C ARG A 87 8.24 -9.73 -4.74
N LYS A 88 8.01 -10.41 -3.60
CA LYS A 88 6.66 -10.67 -3.07
C LYS A 88 5.91 -9.36 -2.84
N GLY A 89 6.55 -8.39 -2.17
CA GLY A 89 5.96 -7.07 -1.93
C GLY A 89 5.56 -6.34 -3.22
N TYR A 90 6.42 -6.38 -4.24
CA TYR A 90 6.11 -5.83 -5.56
C TYR A 90 4.85 -6.45 -6.17
N VAL A 91 4.77 -7.79 -6.21
CA VAL A 91 3.64 -8.51 -6.83
C VAL A 91 2.34 -8.23 -6.09
N LEU A 92 2.35 -8.27 -4.76
CA LEU A 92 1.17 -7.97 -3.95
C LEU A 92 0.69 -6.53 -4.17
N ALA A 93 1.60 -5.56 -4.13
CA ALA A 93 1.25 -4.17 -4.36
C ALA A 93 0.68 -3.94 -5.76
N LEU A 94 1.33 -4.48 -6.79
CA LEU A 94 0.86 -4.32 -8.16
C LEU A 94 -0.53 -4.91 -8.35
N THR A 95 -0.76 -6.10 -7.79
CA THR A 95 -2.05 -6.80 -7.88
C THR A 95 -3.16 -6.00 -7.20
N ALA A 96 -2.94 -5.53 -5.96
CA ALA A 96 -3.98 -4.80 -5.23
C ALA A 96 -4.27 -3.42 -5.81
N LEU A 97 -3.23 -2.69 -6.22
CA LEU A 97 -3.40 -1.40 -6.91
C LEU A 97 -4.09 -1.60 -8.26
N GLY A 98 -3.70 -2.62 -9.02
CA GLY A 98 -4.32 -2.98 -10.29
C GLY A 98 -5.80 -3.30 -10.13
N LEU A 99 -6.16 -4.15 -9.16
CA LEU A 99 -7.56 -4.46 -8.85
C LEU A 99 -8.35 -3.21 -8.46
N ALA A 100 -7.81 -2.35 -7.60
CA ALA A 100 -8.47 -1.10 -7.26
C ALA A 100 -8.75 -0.25 -8.51
N ARG A 101 -7.77 -0.13 -9.42
CA ARG A 101 -7.94 0.60 -10.69
C ARG A 101 -8.98 -0.03 -11.61
N LEU A 102 -8.98 -1.36 -11.75
CA LEU A 102 -9.93 -2.10 -12.59
C LEU A 102 -11.39 -1.92 -12.13
N PHE A 103 -11.61 -1.84 -10.82
CA PHE A 103 -12.93 -1.61 -10.23
C PHE A 103 -13.27 -0.12 -10.02
N GLY A 104 -12.47 0.80 -10.59
CA GLY A 104 -12.70 2.25 -10.47
C GLY A 104 -12.57 2.79 -9.04
N ARG A 105 -11.83 2.11 -8.16
CA ARG A 105 -11.60 2.51 -6.77
C ARG A 105 -10.29 3.30 -6.63
N PRO A 106 -10.21 4.23 -5.65
CA PRO A 106 -8.95 4.89 -5.33
C PRO A 106 -7.87 3.86 -4.98
N ALA A 107 -6.70 4.05 -5.58
CA ALA A 107 -5.51 3.23 -5.41
C ALA A 107 -4.37 4.13 -4.93
N LEU A 108 -3.92 3.90 -3.69
CA LEU A 108 -2.92 4.71 -2.98
C LEU A 108 -1.73 3.84 -2.63
N LEU A 109 -0.52 4.38 -2.78
CA LEU A 109 0.71 3.68 -2.45
C LEU A 109 1.49 4.48 -1.41
N THR A 110 1.88 3.86 -0.31
CA THR A 110 2.98 4.36 0.51
C THR A 110 4.23 3.54 0.22
N TYR A 111 5.22 4.20 -0.34
CA TYR A 111 6.54 3.65 -0.58
C TYR A 111 7.49 4.09 0.54
N GLY A 112 7.78 3.18 1.45
CA GLY A 112 8.62 3.42 2.63
C GLY A 112 9.96 2.69 2.57
N GLY A 113 10.90 3.12 3.41
CA GLY A 113 12.24 2.50 3.52
C GLY A 113 13.37 3.48 3.27
N GLY A 114 14.56 2.94 3.03
CA GLY A 114 15.73 3.72 2.61
C GLY A 114 15.62 4.21 1.17
N HIS A 115 16.42 5.22 0.81
CA HIS A 115 16.53 5.70 -0.57
C HIS A 115 17.35 4.75 -1.47
N GLN A 116 18.03 3.76 -0.88
CA GLN A 116 18.64 2.62 -1.55
C GLN A 116 18.11 1.34 -0.91
N GLN A 117 17.58 0.45 -1.74
CA GLN A 117 16.98 -0.83 -1.33
C GLN A 117 17.39 -1.91 -2.32
N SER A 118 17.19 -3.17 -1.92
CA SER A 118 17.67 -4.33 -2.69
C SER A 118 17.16 -4.37 -4.14
N PHE A 119 15.93 -3.93 -4.40
CA PHE A 119 15.32 -3.94 -5.73
C PHE A 119 15.14 -2.56 -6.37
N PHE A 120 15.16 -1.48 -5.60
CA PHE A 120 14.97 -0.12 -6.09
C PHE A 120 15.77 0.89 -5.24
N PRO A 121 16.44 1.89 -5.84
CA PRO A 121 16.52 2.23 -7.26
C PRO A 121 17.23 1.16 -8.09
N ALA A 122 16.75 0.95 -9.32
CA ALA A 122 17.34 -0.02 -10.25
C ALA A 122 18.05 0.70 -11.41
N PRO A 123 19.10 0.10 -12.00
CA PRO A 123 19.76 0.67 -13.17
C PRO A 123 18.76 0.96 -14.30
N ARG A 124 18.88 2.13 -14.94
CA ARG A 124 18.02 2.52 -16.06
C ARG A 124 17.99 1.43 -17.14
N LYS A 125 16.82 1.23 -17.74
CA LYS A 125 16.54 0.19 -18.77
C LYS A 125 16.64 -1.27 -18.29
N SER A 126 16.97 -1.54 -17.03
CA SER A 126 16.89 -2.89 -16.49
C SER A 126 15.44 -3.37 -16.36
N PHE A 127 15.22 -4.68 -16.32
CA PHE A 127 13.89 -5.25 -16.06
C PHE A 127 13.27 -4.71 -14.75
N ARG A 128 14.08 -4.59 -13.68
CA ARG A 128 13.65 -4.02 -12.40
C ARG A 128 13.22 -2.56 -12.55
N PHE A 129 13.95 -1.77 -13.34
CA PHE A 129 13.56 -0.38 -13.62
C PHE A 129 12.18 -0.33 -14.28
N TRP A 130 11.94 -1.14 -15.32
CA TRP A 130 10.65 -1.19 -16.00
C TRP A 130 9.50 -1.67 -15.09
N ALA A 131 9.78 -2.65 -14.22
CA ALA A 131 8.83 -3.11 -13.22
C ALA A 131 8.41 -1.97 -12.27
N PHE A 132 9.36 -1.28 -11.64
CA PHE A 132 9.03 -0.16 -10.74
C PHE A 132 8.45 1.05 -11.49
N TRP A 133 8.91 1.32 -12.71
CA TRP A 133 8.33 2.33 -13.61
C TRP A 133 6.84 2.08 -13.85
N PHE A 134 6.46 0.81 -14.02
CA PHE A 134 5.07 0.40 -14.19
C PHE A 134 4.29 0.51 -12.87
N LEU A 135 4.80 -0.07 -11.78
CA LEU A 135 4.17 -0.02 -10.46
C LEU A 135 3.81 1.40 -10.04
N PHE A 136 4.72 2.36 -10.22
CA PHE A 136 4.51 3.75 -9.79
C PHE A 136 3.54 4.55 -10.68
N ARG A 137 3.09 4.00 -11.81
CA ARG A 137 2.05 4.61 -12.65
C ARG A 137 0.65 4.13 -12.33
N VAL A 138 0.52 2.99 -11.63
CA VAL A 138 -0.78 2.43 -11.24
C VAL A 138 -1.51 3.28 -10.18
N PRO A 139 -0.89 3.75 -9.08
CA PRO A 139 -1.59 4.48 -8.03
C PRO A 139 -1.95 5.91 -8.45
N HIS A 140 -3.01 6.46 -7.85
CA HIS A 140 -3.42 7.85 -8.03
C HIS A 140 -2.52 8.82 -7.26
N LYS A 141 -1.99 8.37 -6.11
CA LYS A 141 -1.05 9.09 -5.27
C LYS A 141 -0.06 8.14 -4.63
N ILE A 142 1.17 8.61 -4.51
CA ILE A 142 2.28 7.94 -3.86
C ILE A 142 2.73 8.80 -2.67
N TYR A 143 2.77 8.20 -1.49
CA TYR A 143 3.33 8.79 -0.28
C TYR A 143 4.71 8.19 -0.03
N CYS A 144 5.67 8.99 0.41
CA CYS A 144 6.99 8.49 0.81
C CYS A 144 7.48 9.14 2.09
N ASN A 145 8.36 8.46 2.82
CA ASN A 145 8.85 8.88 4.13
C ASN A 145 9.91 10.01 4.09
N SER A 146 10.46 10.34 2.92
CA SER A 146 11.50 11.38 2.82
C SER A 146 11.58 12.01 1.44
N ASN A 147 12.16 13.22 1.37
CA ASN A 147 12.49 13.86 0.10
C ASN A 147 13.53 13.06 -0.70
N LYS A 148 14.46 12.36 -0.05
CA LYS A 148 15.43 11.49 -0.74
C LYS A 148 14.74 10.34 -1.48
N VAL A 149 13.76 9.70 -0.84
CA VAL A 149 12.93 8.67 -1.48
C VAL A 149 12.08 9.28 -2.59
N LYS A 150 11.51 10.47 -2.40
CA LYS A 150 10.81 11.19 -3.49
C LYS A 150 11.73 11.34 -4.71
N GLN A 151 12.95 11.85 -4.55
CA GLN A 151 13.88 11.99 -5.67
C GLN A 151 14.19 10.67 -6.35
N ALA A 152 14.40 9.60 -5.58
CA ALA A 152 14.57 8.26 -6.12
C ALA A 152 13.37 7.82 -6.98
N LEU A 153 12.14 7.99 -6.49
CA LEU A 153 10.92 7.68 -7.23
C LEU A 153 10.82 8.47 -8.54
N LEU A 154 11.16 9.76 -8.53
CA LEU A 154 11.13 10.63 -9.72
C LEU A 154 12.11 10.18 -10.82
N THR A 155 13.16 9.42 -10.50
CA THR A 155 14.07 8.86 -11.51
C THR A 155 13.38 7.89 -12.48
N THR A 156 12.20 7.36 -12.11
CA THR A 156 11.35 6.52 -12.96
C THR A 156 10.46 7.32 -13.92
N GLY A 157 10.58 8.64 -13.95
CA GLY A 157 9.82 9.50 -14.85
C GLY A 157 8.32 9.55 -14.55
N ILE A 158 7.92 9.29 -13.30
CA ILE A 158 6.56 9.60 -12.83
C ILE A 158 6.43 11.10 -12.55
N ARG A 159 5.20 11.60 -12.59
CA ARG A 159 4.94 13.03 -12.43
C ARG A 159 5.11 13.48 -10.96
N PRO A 160 5.84 14.59 -10.69
CA PRO A 160 6.13 15.02 -9.31
C PRO A 160 4.91 15.26 -8.41
N GLU A 161 3.79 15.69 -8.99
CA GLU A 161 2.53 15.94 -8.30
C GLU A 161 1.83 14.66 -7.80
N LEU A 162 2.23 13.49 -8.31
CA LEU A 162 1.75 12.21 -7.80
C LEU A 162 2.45 11.82 -6.50
N VAL A 163 3.63 12.38 -6.21
CA VAL A 163 4.48 11.98 -5.09
C VAL A 163 4.48 13.02 -3.98
N LEU A 164 3.92 12.67 -2.83
CA LEU A 164 3.87 13.51 -1.64
C LEU A 164 4.79 12.93 -0.54
N PRO A 165 5.86 13.65 -0.15
CA PRO A 165 6.66 13.25 1.00
C PRO A 165 5.89 13.56 2.28
N ILE A 166 5.63 12.54 3.09
CA ILE A 166 5.06 12.65 4.43
C ILE A 166 6.11 12.03 5.38
N PRO A 167 6.91 12.85 6.07
CA PRO A 167 7.88 12.33 7.01
C PRO A 167 7.17 11.51 8.09
N HIS A 168 7.74 10.34 8.39
CA HIS A 168 7.47 9.70 9.67
C HIS A 168 8.23 10.52 10.72
N PHE A 169 7.58 10.75 11.86
CA PHE A 169 8.01 11.62 12.96
C PHE A 169 9.50 11.49 13.29
#